data_AF-A0A4Q3YQY6-F1
#
_entry.id   AF-A0A4Q3YQY6-F1
#
_cell.length_a   1.000
_cell.length_b   1.000
_cell.length_c   1.000
_cell.angle_alpha   90.00
_cell.angle_beta   90.00
_cell.angle_gamma   90.00
#
_symmetry.space_group_name_H-M   'P 1'
#
loop_
_entity.id
_entity.type
_entity.pdbx_description
1 polymer ?
#
loop_
_entity_poly.entity_id
_entity_poly.type
_entity_poly.pdbx_seq_one_letter_code
_entity_poly.pdbx_strand_id
1 'polypeptide(L)'
;MYLRIIGSAPGESVVIVFDCGSVITIDCCQSAGRNHTLDALNDLGVDPRKVIYNIITHFHDDHIKGAADLINHCPNSKVVIPDAWTEDVFKMFVATVSDDTSLARVSVTKEIEKIFNVLQGHKGRLFTVSELTSLYPPPAYSHSTTESLIVLTPTAARKAKFLSSLAADIEDGEAAAYAFCESNKNWTSICCVLRYGGKYIFLGGDVENFGPDYDLTSIHKNHLQSVAQYELVKLPHHGSSTSFCDELRDLIHSNNTIVALTPYPRGHKALPSLETVAYLHGVENVYVLAGQKVKTPRNQRMRRSSLVIDPVPKYRPGVLDFMDGQVDAKLCEGLESYIQSRSSN
;
A
#
# COMPACT_ATOMS: atom_id res chain seq x y z
N MET A 1 16.40 -8.57 10.03
CA MET A 1 15.06 -8.33 9.44
C MET A 1 15.21 -7.94 7.98
N TYR A 2 14.32 -8.39 7.11
CA TYR A 2 14.33 -8.06 5.67
C TYR A 2 13.02 -7.41 5.24
N LEU A 3 13.09 -6.37 4.40
CA LEU A 3 11.94 -5.68 3.85
C LEU A 3 12.09 -5.51 2.33
N ARG A 4 11.02 -5.76 1.58
CA ARG A 4 10.94 -5.54 0.13
C ARG A 4 9.77 -4.64 -0.21
N ILE A 5 10.03 -3.53 -0.89
CA ILE A 5 8.99 -2.66 -1.49
C ILE A 5 8.88 -2.98 -2.97
N ILE A 6 7.65 -3.12 -3.46
CA ILE A 6 7.32 -3.50 -4.82
C ILE A 6 6.50 -2.37 -5.44
N GLY A 7 6.90 -1.88 -6.61
CA GLY A 7 6.17 -0.90 -7.40
C GLY A 7 5.90 -1.39 -8.82
N SER A 8 4.63 -1.41 -9.23
CA SER A 8 4.20 -1.95 -10.53
C SER A 8 3.54 -0.93 -11.46
N ALA A 9 3.46 0.34 -11.05
CA ALA A 9 3.07 1.50 -11.84
C ALA A 9 1.81 1.33 -12.73
N PRO A 10 0.59 1.43 -12.18
CA PRO A 10 0.28 1.59 -10.76
C PRO A 10 0.24 0.25 -10.05
N GLY A 11 0.40 0.28 -8.74
CA GLY A 11 0.33 -0.89 -7.88
C GLY A 11 1.51 -0.94 -6.95
N GLU A 12 1.26 -1.19 -5.68
CA GLU A 12 2.30 -1.33 -4.68
C GLU A 12 2.02 -2.46 -3.69
N SER A 13 3.10 -2.95 -3.09
CA SER A 13 3.01 -3.82 -1.91
C SER A 13 4.36 -3.86 -1.19
N VAL A 14 4.33 -4.30 0.06
CA VAL A 14 5.51 -4.50 0.89
C VAL A 14 5.49 -5.92 1.45
N VAL A 15 6.65 -6.57 1.50
CA VAL A 15 6.86 -7.83 2.20
C VAL A 15 7.90 -7.60 3.30
N ILE A 16 7.56 -7.96 4.53
CA ILE A 16 8.44 -7.86 5.70
C ILE A 16 8.67 -9.27 6.23
N VAL A 17 9.94 -9.68 6.32
CA VAL A 17 10.37 -10.96 6.89
C VAL A 17 11.14 -10.66 8.17
N PHE A 18 10.57 -11.06 9.30
CA PHE A 18 11.18 -10.88 10.63
C PHE A 18 12.21 -11.98 10.91
N ASP A 19 13.12 -11.74 11.85
CA ASP A 19 14.21 -12.68 12.16
C ASP A 19 13.71 -14.04 12.69
N CYS A 20 12.52 -14.06 13.30
CA CYS A 20 11.86 -15.30 13.73
C CYS A 20 11.24 -16.11 12.55
N GLY A 21 11.32 -15.60 11.33
CA GLY A 21 10.73 -16.19 10.12
C GLY A 21 9.23 -15.92 9.96
N SER A 22 8.61 -15.13 10.84
CA SER A 22 7.25 -14.63 10.60
C SER A 22 7.26 -13.58 9.49
N VAL A 23 6.16 -13.49 8.74
CA VAL A 23 6.06 -12.62 7.57
C VAL A 23 4.80 -11.78 7.64
N ILE A 24 4.92 -10.51 7.25
CA ILE A 24 3.78 -9.60 7.07
C ILE A 24 3.84 -9.07 5.64
N THR A 25 2.68 -9.01 4.99
CA THR A 25 2.51 -8.27 3.74
C THR A 25 1.68 -7.01 4.02
N ILE A 26 1.98 -5.93 3.31
CA ILE A 26 1.17 -4.71 3.27
C ILE A 26 0.83 -4.44 1.82
N ASP A 27 -0.47 -4.35 1.55
CA ASP A 27 -1.08 -4.23 0.23
C ASP A 27 -0.70 -5.39 -0.71
N CYS A 28 -1.32 -5.38 -1.89
CA CYS A 28 -1.10 -6.32 -2.95
C CYS A 28 -1.17 -5.61 -4.30
N CYS A 29 -0.23 -5.96 -5.19
CA CYS A 29 -0.27 -5.46 -6.54
C CYS A 29 -0.19 -6.58 -7.57
N GLN A 30 -1.10 -6.49 -8.55
CA GLN A 30 -1.16 -7.38 -9.68
C GLN A 30 -1.24 -6.58 -10.97
N SER A 31 -0.35 -6.90 -11.91
CA SER A 31 -0.37 -6.33 -13.24
C SER A 31 -0.11 -7.40 -14.29
N ALA A 32 -0.76 -7.27 -15.45
CA ALA A 32 -0.62 -8.22 -16.54
C ALA A 32 -0.91 -9.69 -16.12
N GLY A 33 -1.88 -9.89 -15.23
CA GLY A 33 -2.29 -11.21 -14.73
C GLY A 33 -1.31 -11.87 -13.75
N ARG A 34 -0.23 -11.18 -13.35
CA ARG A 34 0.73 -11.66 -12.36
C ARG A 34 0.56 -10.93 -11.05
N ASN A 35 0.46 -11.69 -9.95
CA ASN A 35 0.45 -11.17 -8.60
C ASN A 35 1.90 -11.00 -8.12
N HIS A 36 2.39 -9.75 -8.12
CA HIS A 36 3.77 -9.44 -7.83
C HIS A 36 4.13 -9.66 -6.36
N THR A 37 3.14 -9.57 -5.46
CA THR A 37 3.33 -9.84 -4.04
C THR A 37 3.56 -11.34 -3.79
N LEU A 38 2.77 -12.21 -4.44
CA LEU A 38 3.00 -13.66 -4.42
C LEU A 38 4.32 -14.06 -5.08
N ASP A 39 4.64 -13.45 -6.23
CA ASP A 39 5.92 -13.63 -6.90
C ASP A 39 7.08 -13.29 -5.94
N ALA A 40 6.98 -12.19 -5.19
CA ALA A 40 7.99 -11.78 -4.23
C ALA A 40 8.13 -12.75 -3.04
N LEU A 41 7.03 -13.30 -2.50
CA LEU A 41 7.11 -14.34 -1.47
C LEU A 41 7.85 -15.58 -1.99
N ASN A 42 7.54 -16.01 -3.22
CA ASN A 42 8.22 -17.14 -3.85
C ASN A 42 9.70 -16.87 -4.11
N ASP A 43 10.04 -15.68 -4.63
CA ASP A 43 11.42 -15.27 -4.90
C ASP A 43 12.29 -15.22 -3.63
N LEU A 44 11.67 -14.90 -2.49
CA LEU A 44 12.31 -14.90 -1.17
C LEU A 44 12.35 -16.28 -0.51
N GLY A 45 11.79 -17.31 -1.15
CA GLY A 45 11.69 -18.66 -0.57
C GLY A 45 10.78 -18.71 0.67
N VAL A 46 9.85 -17.76 0.80
CA VAL A 46 8.93 -17.69 1.95
C VAL A 46 7.80 -18.71 1.77
N ASP A 47 7.60 -19.55 2.77
CA ASP A 47 6.40 -20.38 2.88
C ASP A 47 5.17 -19.48 3.17
N PRO A 48 4.12 -19.47 2.32
CA PRO A 48 2.93 -18.65 2.55
C PRO A 48 2.23 -18.88 3.89
N ARG A 49 2.44 -20.03 4.55
CA ARG A 49 1.91 -20.33 5.89
C ARG A 49 2.59 -19.54 7.01
N LYS A 50 3.74 -18.92 6.73
CA LYS A 50 4.47 -18.02 7.65
C LYS A 50 3.94 -16.59 7.63
N VAL A 51 3.09 -16.25 6.66
CA VAL A 51 2.43 -14.94 6.60
C VAL A 51 1.38 -14.88 7.71
N ILE A 52 1.64 -14.05 8.73
CA ILE A 52 0.76 -13.89 9.89
C ILE A 52 -0.29 -12.79 9.70
N TYR A 53 0.03 -11.79 8.88
CA TYR A 53 -0.87 -10.69 8.53
C TYR A 53 -0.75 -10.34 7.04
N ASN A 54 -1.90 -10.19 6.39
CA ASN A 54 -2.05 -9.49 5.11
C ASN A 54 -2.75 -8.16 5.42
N ILE A 55 -2.00 -7.06 5.42
CA ILE A 55 -2.52 -5.73 5.72
C ILE A 55 -3.02 -5.10 4.43
N ILE A 56 -4.25 -4.60 4.42
CA ILE A 56 -4.81 -3.75 3.37
C ILE A 56 -4.87 -2.35 3.95
N THR A 57 -4.07 -1.43 3.41
CA THR A 57 -4.02 -0.05 3.90
C THR A 57 -5.35 0.65 3.65
N HIS A 58 -5.88 0.51 2.45
CA HIS A 58 -7.19 1.00 2.02
C HIS A 58 -7.61 0.30 0.71
N PHE A 59 -8.81 0.57 0.21
CA PHE A 59 -9.42 -0.20 -0.88
C PHE A 59 -9.30 0.42 -2.28
N HIS A 60 -8.15 1.03 -2.61
CA HIS A 60 -7.86 1.39 -4.01
C HIS A 60 -7.26 0.22 -4.80
N ASP A 61 -7.53 0.21 -6.10
CA ASP A 61 -7.17 -0.88 -7.00
C ASP A 61 -5.66 -1.18 -6.99
N ASP A 62 -4.83 -0.16 -6.87
CA ASP A 62 -3.38 -0.30 -6.82
C ASP A 62 -2.83 -0.77 -5.46
N HIS A 63 -3.70 -0.96 -4.47
CA HIS A 63 -3.36 -1.52 -3.16
C HIS A 63 -3.98 -2.89 -2.92
N ILE A 64 -5.07 -3.24 -3.60
CA ILE A 64 -5.80 -4.50 -3.32
C ILE A 64 -5.84 -5.47 -4.50
N LYS A 65 -5.40 -5.07 -5.69
CA LYS A 65 -5.56 -5.93 -6.87
C LYS A 65 -4.72 -7.20 -6.74
N GLY A 66 -5.42 -8.34 -6.69
CA GLY A 66 -4.83 -9.67 -6.45
C GLY A 66 -4.80 -10.06 -4.97
N ALA A 67 -5.30 -9.22 -4.05
CA ALA A 67 -5.29 -9.50 -2.63
C ALA A 67 -6.14 -10.74 -2.28
N ALA A 68 -7.25 -10.99 -2.96
CA ALA A 68 -8.04 -12.20 -2.71
C ALA A 68 -7.22 -13.47 -2.97
N ASP A 69 -6.44 -13.48 -4.06
CA ASP A 69 -5.54 -14.59 -4.39
C ASP A 69 -4.43 -14.71 -3.35
N LEU A 70 -3.80 -13.60 -2.94
CA LEU A 70 -2.78 -13.58 -1.89
C LEU A 70 -3.31 -14.16 -0.57
N ILE A 71 -4.49 -13.72 -0.12
CA ILE A 71 -5.13 -14.16 1.12
C ILE A 71 -5.44 -15.66 1.09
N ASN A 72 -5.86 -16.20 -0.06
CA ASN A 72 -6.10 -17.63 -0.25
C ASN A 72 -4.80 -18.45 -0.17
N HIS A 73 -3.70 -17.95 -0.73
CA HIS A 73 -2.40 -18.62 -0.68
C HIS A 73 -1.76 -18.54 0.71
N CYS A 74 -2.15 -17.59 1.55
CA CYS A 74 -1.65 -17.41 2.91
C CYS A 74 -2.68 -17.83 3.98
N PRO A 75 -2.99 -19.13 4.15
CA PRO A 75 -4.16 -19.59 4.92
C PRO A 75 -4.13 -19.25 6.41
N ASN A 76 -2.94 -19.05 6.99
CA ASN A 76 -2.78 -18.74 8.42
C ASN A 76 -2.86 -17.23 8.72
N SER A 77 -2.84 -16.40 7.68
CA SER A 77 -2.82 -14.95 7.85
C SER A 77 -4.17 -14.43 8.32
N LYS A 78 -4.13 -13.44 9.22
CA LYS A 78 -5.25 -12.53 9.41
C LYS A 78 -5.22 -11.44 8.34
N VAL A 79 -6.39 -11.02 7.88
CA VAL A 79 -6.55 -9.89 6.97
C VAL A 79 -6.77 -8.65 7.82
N VAL A 80 -5.82 -7.73 7.76
CA VAL A 80 -5.82 -6.50 8.55
C VAL A 80 -6.41 -5.38 7.72
N ILE A 81 -7.38 -4.67 8.27
CA ILE A 81 -8.08 -3.55 7.61
C ILE A 81 -8.30 -2.41 8.61
N PRO A 82 -8.53 -1.17 8.15
CA PRO A 82 -8.90 -0.08 9.04
C PRO A 82 -10.23 -0.37 9.74
N ASP A 83 -10.32 -0.05 11.03
CA ASP A 83 -11.52 -0.27 11.84
C ASP A 83 -12.71 0.65 11.50
N ALA A 84 -12.51 1.61 10.59
CA ALA A 84 -13.55 2.42 9.98
C ALA A 84 -14.42 1.60 9.01
N TRP A 85 -13.88 0.52 8.44
CA TRP A 85 -14.61 -0.37 7.55
C TRP A 85 -15.29 -1.47 8.36
N THR A 86 -16.38 -1.11 9.04
CA THR A 86 -17.23 -2.07 9.76
C THR A 86 -17.89 -3.03 8.79
N GLU A 87 -18.44 -4.13 9.31
CA GLU A 87 -19.21 -5.09 8.49
C GLU A 87 -20.35 -4.38 7.74
N ASP A 88 -21.00 -3.39 8.36
CA ASP A 88 -22.09 -2.63 7.75
C ASP A 88 -21.59 -1.70 6.63
N VAL A 89 -20.47 -1.00 6.85
CA VAL A 89 -19.85 -0.17 5.81
C VAL A 89 -19.42 -1.04 4.62
N PHE A 90 -18.86 -2.23 4.87
CA PHE A 90 -18.53 -3.19 3.82
C PHE A 90 -19.75 -3.68 3.06
N LYS A 91 -20.80 -4.10 3.77
CA LYS A 91 -22.03 -4.59 3.14
C LYS A 91 -22.68 -3.52 2.29
N MET A 92 -22.78 -2.30 2.80
CA MET A 92 -23.28 -1.16 2.05
C MET A 92 -22.42 -0.93 0.80
N PHE A 93 -21.09 -0.86 0.95
CA PHE A 93 -20.21 -0.64 -0.18
C PHE A 93 -20.31 -1.72 -1.26
N VAL A 94 -20.49 -2.99 -0.89
CA VAL A 94 -20.68 -4.11 -1.83
C VAL A 94 -22.09 -4.12 -2.44
N ALA A 95 -23.13 -3.86 -1.65
CA ALA A 95 -24.51 -3.88 -2.10
C ALA A 95 -24.79 -2.81 -3.16
N THR A 96 -24.32 -1.58 -2.93
CA THR A 96 -24.54 -0.46 -3.86
C THR A 96 -23.83 -0.64 -5.21
N VAL A 97 -22.77 -1.46 -5.25
CA VAL A 97 -22.02 -1.75 -6.48
C VAL A 97 -22.74 -2.73 -7.38
N SER A 98 -23.48 -3.67 -6.78
CA SER A 98 -24.09 -4.81 -7.48
C SER A 98 -25.08 -4.38 -8.57
N ASP A 99 -25.50 -3.10 -8.55
CA ASP A 99 -26.48 -2.50 -9.45
C ASP A 99 -25.87 -1.64 -10.60
N ASP A 100 -24.56 -1.34 -10.64
CA ASP A 100 -23.98 -0.40 -11.62
C ASP A 100 -23.05 -1.06 -12.67
N THR A 101 -23.18 -0.66 -13.94
CA THR A 101 -22.66 -1.41 -15.14
C THR A 101 -21.33 -0.91 -15.71
N SER A 102 -20.57 -0.05 -15.00
CA SER A 102 -19.34 0.54 -15.56
C SER A 102 -18.05 -0.29 -15.33
N LEU A 103 -17.34 -0.63 -16.42
CA LEU A 103 -16.22 -1.59 -16.47
C LEU A 103 -15.04 -1.33 -15.51
N ALA A 104 -14.71 -0.07 -15.20
CA ALA A 104 -13.62 0.29 -14.28
C ALA A 104 -14.06 0.23 -12.80
N ARG A 105 -15.30 0.64 -12.50
CA ARG A 105 -15.89 0.48 -11.16
C ARG A 105 -16.04 -0.99 -10.80
N VAL A 106 -16.37 -1.81 -11.79
CA VAL A 106 -16.50 -3.27 -11.69
C VAL A 106 -15.21 -3.97 -11.27
N SER A 107 -13.99 -3.44 -11.48
CA SER A 107 -12.75 -4.18 -11.12
C SER A 107 -12.35 -4.06 -9.64
N VAL A 108 -12.36 -2.84 -9.10
CA VAL A 108 -12.06 -2.57 -7.67
C VAL A 108 -13.04 -3.33 -6.79
N THR A 109 -14.31 -3.21 -7.13
CA THR A 109 -15.38 -3.74 -6.32
C THR A 109 -15.45 -5.27 -6.40
N LYS A 110 -15.16 -5.86 -7.57
CA LYS A 110 -14.96 -7.32 -7.68
C LYS A 110 -13.85 -7.82 -6.79
N GLU A 111 -12.76 -7.07 -6.62
CA GLU A 111 -11.68 -7.52 -5.75
C GLU A 111 -12.09 -7.46 -4.28
N ILE A 112 -12.78 -6.39 -3.87
CA ILE A 112 -13.36 -6.26 -2.53
C ILE A 112 -14.37 -7.38 -2.25
N GLU A 113 -15.27 -7.68 -3.19
CA GLU A 113 -16.22 -8.79 -3.12
C GLU A 113 -15.50 -10.14 -2.94
N LYS A 114 -14.45 -10.41 -3.71
CA LYS A 114 -13.66 -11.64 -3.55
C LYS A 114 -13.00 -11.71 -2.18
N ILE A 115 -12.40 -10.61 -1.70
CA ILE A 115 -11.80 -10.55 -0.37
C ILE A 115 -12.87 -10.86 0.68
N PHE A 116 -14.06 -10.25 0.57
CA PHE A 116 -15.18 -10.49 1.47
C PHE A 116 -15.65 -11.94 1.43
N ASN A 117 -15.79 -12.54 0.24
CA ASN A 117 -16.17 -13.95 0.09
C ASN A 117 -15.14 -14.89 0.74
N VAL A 118 -13.84 -14.61 0.60
CA VAL A 118 -12.79 -15.35 1.29
C VAL A 118 -12.93 -15.20 2.81
N LEU A 119 -13.22 -13.99 3.31
CA LEU A 119 -13.41 -13.74 4.74
C LEU A 119 -14.66 -14.41 5.32
N GLN A 120 -15.77 -14.44 4.58
CA GLN A 120 -17.00 -15.13 5.00
C GLN A 120 -16.78 -16.63 5.17
N GLY A 121 -15.98 -17.24 4.29
CA GLY A 121 -15.60 -18.65 4.39
C GLY A 121 -14.71 -18.98 5.60
N HIS A 122 -14.10 -17.96 6.23
CA HIS A 122 -13.10 -18.12 7.28
C HIS A 122 -13.30 -17.15 8.44
N LYS A 123 -14.40 -17.35 9.19
CA LYS A 123 -14.73 -16.57 10.40
C LYS A 123 -13.53 -16.50 11.35
N GLY A 124 -13.11 -15.28 11.71
CA GLY A 124 -12.00 -15.02 12.62
C GLY A 124 -10.67 -14.63 11.95
N ARG A 125 -10.57 -14.64 10.61
CA ARG A 125 -9.40 -14.10 9.89
C ARG A 125 -9.41 -12.58 9.78
N LEU A 126 -10.57 -11.92 9.91
CA LEU A 126 -10.65 -10.47 9.88
C LEU A 126 -10.05 -9.87 11.16
N PHE A 127 -9.19 -8.86 11.01
CA PHE A 127 -8.57 -8.14 12.11
C PHE A 127 -8.60 -6.63 11.83
N THR A 128 -9.46 -5.90 12.52
CA THR A 128 -9.55 -4.45 12.36
C THR A 128 -8.50 -3.75 13.22
N VAL A 129 -7.95 -2.65 12.73
CA VAL A 129 -6.94 -1.86 13.45
C VAL A 129 -7.22 -0.37 13.41
N SER A 130 -6.70 0.30 14.43
CA SER A 130 -6.59 1.75 14.51
C SER A 130 -5.22 2.13 15.06
N GLU A 131 -4.96 3.43 15.10
CA GLU A 131 -3.82 4.06 15.77
C GLU A 131 -3.39 3.35 17.07
N LEU A 132 -2.07 3.16 17.21
CA LEU A 132 -1.37 2.45 18.27
C LEU A 132 -1.60 0.94 18.36
N THR A 133 -2.29 0.34 17.39
CA THR A 133 -2.37 -1.13 17.33
C THR A 133 -1.00 -1.72 17.00
N SER A 134 -0.49 -2.59 17.88
CA SER A 134 0.71 -3.38 17.60
C SER A 134 0.37 -4.63 16.79
N LEU A 135 0.92 -4.70 15.57
CA LEU A 135 0.82 -5.86 14.69
C LEU A 135 2.00 -6.81 14.84
N TYR A 136 3.12 -6.34 15.40
CA TYR A 136 4.27 -7.18 15.72
C TYR A 136 5.00 -6.68 16.99
N PRO A 137 5.48 -7.56 17.88
CA PRO A 137 5.27 -9.02 17.87
C PRO A 137 3.77 -9.34 17.99
N PRO A 138 3.28 -10.42 17.34
CA PRO A 138 1.88 -10.77 17.43
C PRO A 138 1.51 -11.01 18.91
N PRO A 139 0.28 -10.67 19.36
CA PRO A 139 -0.08 -10.76 20.78
C PRO A 139 0.17 -12.12 21.43
N ALA A 140 0.13 -13.21 20.66
CA ALA A 140 0.40 -14.57 21.12
C ALA A 140 1.89 -14.87 21.40
N TYR A 141 2.81 -14.00 20.98
CA TYR A 141 4.26 -14.17 21.08
C TYR A 141 4.95 -12.88 21.57
N SER A 142 4.40 -12.24 22.60
CA SER A 142 4.87 -10.98 23.19
C SER A 142 6.22 -11.05 23.92
N HIS A 143 7.06 -12.06 23.65
CA HIS A 143 8.40 -12.13 24.21
C HIS A 143 9.23 -10.91 23.80
N SER A 144 10.27 -10.59 24.59
CA SER A 144 11.17 -9.45 24.41
C SER A 144 11.86 -9.46 23.03
N THR A 145 11.15 -9.00 22.00
CA THR A 145 11.71 -8.68 20.69
C THR A 145 11.99 -7.18 20.65
N THR A 146 13.10 -6.80 20.04
CA THR A 146 13.44 -5.39 19.76
C THR A 146 12.74 -4.87 18.50
N GLU A 147 11.97 -5.74 17.84
CA GLU A 147 11.23 -5.47 16.63
C GLU A 147 9.75 -5.16 16.94
N SER A 148 9.17 -4.19 16.26
CA SER A 148 7.73 -3.92 16.38
C SER A 148 7.16 -3.29 15.13
N LEU A 149 5.93 -3.64 14.76
CA LEU A 149 5.17 -2.96 13.71
C LEU A 149 3.94 -2.32 14.34
N ILE A 150 3.91 -1.00 14.39
CA ILE A 150 2.85 -0.23 15.05
C ILE A 150 2.07 0.55 13.99
N VAL A 151 0.74 0.47 14.06
CA VAL A 151 -0.18 1.24 13.25
C VAL A 151 -0.27 2.68 13.77
N LEU A 152 -0.17 3.67 12.89
CA LEU A 152 -0.32 5.09 13.21
C LEU A 152 -1.66 5.66 12.75
N THR A 153 -2.23 5.12 11.67
CA THR A 153 -3.53 5.55 11.14
C THR A 153 -4.42 4.35 10.80
N PRO A 154 -5.76 4.54 10.77
CA PRO A 154 -6.48 5.78 11.06
C PRO A 154 -6.43 6.17 12.54
N THR A 155 -6.31 7.48 12.81
CA THR A 155 -6.48 8.02 14.17
C THR A 155 -7.94 8.01 14.57
N ALA A 156 -8.23 8.12 15.87
CA ALA A 156 -9.61 8.22 16.36
C ALA A 156 -10.37 9.40 15.70
N ALA A 157 -9.68 10.52 15.50
CA ALA A 157 -10.24 11.69 14.82
C ALA A 157 -10.55 11.40 13.34
N ARG A 158 -9.61 10.78 12.60
CA ARG A 158 -9.83 10.40 11.18
C ARG A 158 -11.02 9.47 11.03
N LYS A 159 -11.12 8.45 11.90
CA LYS A 159 -12.24 7.52 11.92
C LYS A 159 -13.57 8.24 12.16
N ALA A 160 -13.65 9.08 13.20
CA ALA A 160 -14.88 9.80 13.54
C ALA A 160 -15.35 10.69 12.38
N LYS A 161 -14.42 11.41 11.73
CA LYS A 161 -14.75 12.26 10.58
C LYS A 161 -15.23 11.45 9.38
N PHE A 162 -14.56 10.35 9.06
CA PHE A 162 -14.97 9.45 7.97
C PHE A 162 -16.39 8.94 8.20
N LEU A 163 -16.67 8.38 9.38
CA LEU A 163 -17.99 7.83 9.70
C LEU A 163 -19.08 8.91 9.75
N SER A 164 -18.79 10.10 10.28
CA SER A 164 -19.76 11.20 10.31
C SER A 164 -20.09 11.74 8.92
N SER A 165 -19.10 11.80 8.02
CA SER A 165 -19.31 12.26 6.65
C SER A 165 -20.10 11.21 5.86
N LEU A 166 -19.73 9.94 6.01
CA LEU A 166 -20.47 8.83 5.42
C LEU A 166 -21.93 8.79 5.90
N ALA A 167 -22.18 9.02 7.19
CA ALA A 167 -23.55 9.04 7.72
C ALA A 167 -24.41 10.12 7.05
N ALA A 168 -23.86 11.31 6.79
CA ALA A 168 -24.56 12.37 6.06
C ALA A 168 -24.87 11.95 4.62
N ASP A 169 -23.92 11.34 3.92
CA ASP A 169 -24.14 10.86 2.55
C ASP A 169 -25.12 9.66 2.48
N ILE A 170 -25.22 8.86 3.55
CA ILE A 170 -26.25 7.82 3.67
C ILE A 170 -27.65 8.44 3.76
N GLU A 171 -27.80 9.56 4.47
CA GLU A 171 -29.08 10.30 4.54
C GLU A 171 -29.49 10.85 3.15
N ASP A 172 -28.51 11.20 2.32
CA ASP A 172 -28.70 11.65 0.94
C ASP A 172 -28.92 10.49 -0.07
N GLY A 173 -28.75 9.24 0.36
CA GLY A 173 -29.07 8.02 -0.37
C GLY A 173 -27.86 7.16 -0.76
N GLU A 174 -28.12 5.90 -1.13
CA GLU A 174 -27.07 4.89 -1.36
C GLU A 174 -26.02 5.31 -2.40
N ALA A 175 -26.44 5.98 -3.48
CA ALA A 175 -25.52 6.45 -4.52
C ALA A 175 -24.55 7.52 -4.01
N ALA A 176 -24.99 8.41 -3.12
CA ALA A 176 -24.14 9.42 -2.50
C ALA A 176 -23.15 8.77 -1.51
N ALA A 177 -23.64 7.88 -0.65
CA ALA A 177 -22.80 7.11 0.27
C ALA A 177 -21.71 6.30 -0.44
N TYR A 178 -22.06 5.65 -1.56
CA TYR A 178 -21.08 4.94 -2.39
C TYR A 178 -20.06 5.89 -3.01
N ALA A 179 -20.50 7.00 -3.62
CA ALA A 179 -19.61 7.99 -4.20
C ALA A 179 -18.63 8.58 -3.15
N PHE A 180 -19.10 8.78 -1.92
CA PHE A 180 -18.27 9.19 -0.80
C PHE A 180 -17.20 8.15 -0.48
N CYS A 181 -17.60 6.91 -0.24
CA CYS A 181 -16.65 5.82 0.06
C CYS A 181 -15.64 5.65 -1.08
N GLU A 182 -16.09 5.74 -2.33
CA GLU A 182 -15.24 5.61 -3.51
C GLU A 182 -14.17 6.71 -3.58
N SER A 183 -14.56 7.95 -3.27
CA SER A 183 -13.69 9.13 -3.39
C SER A 183 -12.79 9.36 -2.18
N ASN A 184 -13.10 8.76 -1.03
CA ASN A 184 -12.44 9.05 0.26
C ASN A 184 -11.73 7.84 0.89
N LYS A 185 -11.40 6.80 0.11
CA LYS A 185 -10.75 5.59 0.66
C LYS A 185 -9.44 5.88 1.41
N ASN A 186 -8.68 6.86 0.93
CA ASN A 186 -7.43 7.34 1.53
C ASN A 186 -7.60 7.86 2.97
N TRP A 187 -8.81 8.31 3.35
CA TRP A 187 -9.08 8.82 4.70
C TRP A 187 -8.80 7.77 5.77
N THR A 188 -9.01 6.51 5.42
CA THR A 188 -8.83 5.36 6.31
C THR A 188 -7.48 4.67 6.14
N SER A 189 -6.59 5.15 5.26
CA SER A 189 -5.33 4.49 4.95
C SER A 189 -4.51 4.15 6.19
N ILE A 190 -4.04 2.92 6.28
CA ILE A 190 -3.09 2.48 7.32
C ILE A 190 -1.69 2.98 6.99
N CYS A 191 -1.10 3.71 7.93
CA CYS A 191 0.32 4.01 8.00
C CYS A 191 0.92 3.23 9.18
N CYS A 192 2.13 2.72 8.98
CA CYS A 192 2.84 1.95 10.00
C CYS A 192 4.25 2.50 10.24
N VAL A 193 4.74 2.32 11.47
CA VAL A 193 6.17 2.41 11.78
C VAL A 193 6.68 1.04 12.23
N LEU A 194 7.73 0.59 11.54
CA LEU A 194 8.48 -0.60 11.89
C LEU A 194 9.73 -0.19 12.65
N ARG A 195 9.90 -0.72 13.85
CA ARG A 195 11.14 -0.64 14.64
C ARG A 195 11.86 -1.97 14.56
N TYR A 196 13.17 -1.96 14.45
CA TYR A 196 14.01 -3.16 14.52
C TYR A 196 15.43 -2.76 14.90
N GLY A 197 16.11 -3.47 15.82
CA GLY A 197 17.51 -3.18 16.15
C GLY A 197 17.82 -1.71 16.54
N GLY A 198 16.83 -0.98 17.09
CA GLY A 198 16.96 0.45 17.41
C GLY A 198 16.74 1.42 16.23
N LYS A 199 16.51 0.88 15.03
CA LYS A 199 16.23 1.60 13.78
C LYS A 199 14.73 1.71 13.52
N TYR A 200 14.34 2.64 12.64
CA TYR A 200 12.95 2.90 12.28
C TYR A 200 12.75 2.95 10.77
N ILE A 201 11.61 2.42 10.31
CA ILE A 201 11.13 2.48 8.94
C ILE A 201 9.70 3.02 8.95
N PHE A 202 9.44 4.00 8.07
CA PHE A 202 8.12 4.59 7.90
C PHE A 202 7.45 4.04 6.63
N LEU A 203 6.23 3.51 6.78
CA LEU A 203 5.43 2.95 5.69
C LEU A 203 4.13 3.76 5.59
N GLY A 204 4.08 4.71 4.66
CA GLY A 204 3.07 5.77 4.64
C GLY A 204 1.66 5.38 4.18
N GLY A 205 1.49 4.26 3.46
CA GLY A 205 0.26 3.99 2.71
C GLY A 205 -0.11 5.20 1.83
N ASP A 206 -1.39 5.52 1.75
CA ASP A 206 -1.92 6.71 1.06
C ASP A 206 -2.48 7.74 2.04
N VAL A 207 -1.81 7.93 3.18
CA VAL A 207 -2.21 8.98 4.12
C VAL A 207 -2.03 10.36 3.51
N GLU A 208 -3.13 11.09 3.40
CA GLU A 208 -3.18 12.49 2.98
C GLU A 208 -3.46 13.45 4.16
N ASN A 209 -3.12 14.72 3.95
CA ASN A 209 -3.26 15.82 4.89
C ASN A 209 -4.53 16.62 4.57
N PHE A 210 -5.62 16.33 5.30
CA PHE A 210 -6.93 16.98 5.09
C PHE A 210 -7.24 18.10 6.09
N GLY A 211 -6.28 18.45 6.95
CA GLY A 211 -6.43 19.43 8.02
C GLY A 211 -5.65 19.04 9.28
N PRO A 212 -5.49 19.97 10.24
CA PRO A 212 -4.56 19.83 11.35
C PRO A 212 -4.84 18.61 12.24
N ASP A 213 -6.10 18.19 12.42
CA ASP A 213 -6.43 17.05 13.31
C ASP A 213 -6.26 15.67 12.63
N TYR A 214 -5.88 15.66 11.36
CA TYR A 214 -5.91 14.46 10.51
C TYR A 214 -4.64 14.27 9.70
N ASP A 215 -3.72 15.23 9.70
CA ASP A 215 -2.52 15.22 8.86
C ASP A 215 -1.36 14.43 9.49
N LEU A 216 -0.36 14.17 8.67
CA LEU A 216 0.91 13.54 9.05
C LEU A 216 1.67 14.38 10.08
N THR A 217 1.48 15.69 10.12
CA THR A 217 2.06 16.57 11.14
C THR A 217 1.53 16.20 12.52
N SER A 218 0.23 16.03 12.70
CA SER A 218 -0.37 15.60 13.97
C SER A 218 0.01 14.17 14.32
N ILE A 219 0.06 13.26 13.35
CA ILE A 219 0.56 11.90 13.57
C ILE A 219 2.01 11.95 14.06
N HIS A 220 2.84 12.78 13.45
CA HIS A 220 4.22 12.93 13.86
C HIS A 220 4.34 13.50 15.27
N LYS A 221 3.57 14.55 15.60
CA LYS A 221 3.56 15.17 16.93
C LYS A 221 3.06 14.21 18.01
N ASN A 222 2.10 13.35 17.71
CA ASN A 222 1.52 12.47 18.73
C ASN A 222 2.30 11.15 18.90
N HIS A 223 2.90 10.63 17.83
CA HIS A 223 3.46 9.27 17.84
C HIS A 223 4.94 9.18 17.53
N LEU A 224 5.48 10.14 16.80
CA LEU A 224 6.81 10.03 16.20
C LEU A 224 7.82 11.03 16.77
N GLN A 225 7.46 11.83 17.78
CA GLN A 225 8.38 12.76 18.45
C GLN A 225 9.64 12.09 19.03
N SER A 226 9.55 10.81 19.38
CA SER A 226 10.70 10.03 19.89
C SER A 226 11.58 9.44 18.79
N VAL A 227 11.15 9.53 17.52
CA VAL A 227 11.91 9.04 16.37
C VAL A 227 12.86 10.15 15.93
N ALA A 228 14.15 9.97 16.20
CA ALA A 228 15.20 10.90 15.77
C ALA A 228 15.56 10.74 14.28
N GLN A 229 15.31 9.57 13.69
CA GLN A 229 15.69 9.23 12.33
C GLN A 229 14.89 8.03 11.79
N TYR A 230 14.63 8.04 10.49
CA TYR A 230 14.24 6.86 9.71
C TYR A 230 15.40 6.36 8.84
N GLU A 231 15.60 5.05 8.79
CA GLU A 231 16.50 4.43 7.81
C GLU A 231 15.87 4.42 6.41
N LEU A 232 14.56 4.17 6.37
CA LEU A 232 13.78 4.03 5.15
C LEU A 232 12.40 4.68 5.33
N VAL A 233 12.00 5.47 4.33
CA VAL A 233 10.67 6.06 4.21
C VAL A 233 10.08 5.62 2.88
N LYS A 234 9.00 4.84 2.92
CA LYS A 234 8.11 4.69 1.77
C LYS A 234 7.16 5.89 1.79
N LEU A 235 7.35 6.82 0.86
CA LEU A 235 6.64 8.09 0.89
C LEU A 235 5.13 7.85 0.68
N PRO A 236 4.25 8.53 1.43
CA PRO A 236 2.83 8.28 1.30
C PRO A 236 2.25 8.71 -0.05
N HIS A 237 1.20 8.02 -0.48
CA HIS A 237 0.36 8.39 -1.62
C HIS A 237 1.17 8.66 -2.89
N HIS A 238 2.09 7.75 -3.20
CA HIS A 238 2.98 7.81 -4.38
C HIS A 238 3.83 9.09 -4.48
N GLY A 239 3.94 9.85 -3.38
CA GLY A 239 4.57 11.17 -3.34
C GLY A 239 3.68 12.32 -3.81
N SER A 240 2.36 12.20 -3.70
CA SER A 240 1.41 13.30 -3.87
C SER A 240 1.73 14.47 -2.93
N SER A 241 1.53 15.70 -3.39
CA SER A 241 1.64 16.89 -2.52
C SER A 241 0.57 16.92 -1.43
N THR A 242 -0.52 16.16 -1.59
CA THR A 242 -1.54 15.99 -0.55
C THR A 242 -1.01 15.28 0.70
N SER A 243 0.16 14.61 0.63
CA SER A 243 0.78 13.94 1.79
C SER A 243 2.03 14.64 2.32
N PHE A 244 2.41 15.81 1.82
CA PHE A 244 3.63 16.50 2.24
C PHE A 244 3.54 16.99 3.70
N CYS A 245 4.56 16.67 4.48
CA CYS A 245 4.64 16.96 5.91
C CYS A 245 6.03 17.48 6.24
N ASP A 246 6.12 18.74 6.68
CA ASP A 246 7.41 19.38 6.96
C ASP A 246 8.20 18.61 8.04
N GLU A 247 7.55 18.11 9.09
CA GLU A 247 8.26 17.35 10.12
C GLU A 247 8.85 16.03 9.58
N LEU A 248 8.12 15.32 8.70
CA LEU A 248 8.66 14.12 8.04
C LEU A 248 9.80 14.49 7.07
N ARG A 249 9.66 15.60 6.34
CA ARG A 249 10.71 16.11 5.45
C ARG A 249 11.99 16.39 6.22
N ASP A 250 11.89 17.02 7.39
CA ASP A 250 13.05 17.37 8.21
C ASP A 250 13.77 16.11 8.73
N LEU A 251 13.03 15.05 9.09
CA LEU A 251 13.63 13.74 9.42
C LEU A 251 14.34 13.09 8.23
N ILE A 252 13.80 13.23 7.02
CA ILE A 252 14.42 12.74 5.78
C ILE A 252 15.72 13.50 5.46
N HIS A 253 15.76 14.82 5.68
CA HIS A 253 16.93 15.64 5.31
C HIS A 253 18.04 15.67 6.36
N SER A 254 17.68 15.54 7.64
CA SER A 254 18.66 15.54 8.73
C SER A 254 19.58 14.32 8.72
N ASN A 255 19.23 13.29 7.96
CA ASN A 255 19.93 12.02 7.91
C ASN A 255 20.01 11.48 6.48
N ASN A 256 20.89 10.52 6.23
CA ASN A 256 21.02 9.88 4.92
C ASN A 256 19.88 8.87 4.64
N THR A 257 18.62 9.27 4.90
CA THR A 257 17.43 8.42 4.82
C THR A 257 17.19 7.94 3.40
N ILE A 258 16.88 6.65 3.25
CA ILE A 258 16.45 6.09 1.97
C ILE A 258 14.98 6.43 1.77
N VAL A 259 14.63 6.99 0.63
CA VAL A 259 13.24 7.30 0.26
C VAL A 259 12.82 6.44 -0.91
N ALA A 260 11.73 5.70 -0.76
CA ALA A 260 11.14 4.88 -1.80
C ALA A 260 9.81 5.49 -2.28
N LEU A 261 9.65 5.57 -3.60
CA LEU A 261 8.47 6.05 -4.29
C LEU A 261 7.94 4.96 -5.22
N THR A 262 6.64 4.70 -5.16
CA THR A 262 5.91 3.77 -6.02
C THR A 262 5.04 4.57 -6.98
N PRO A 263 5.37 4.68 -8.29
CA PRO A 263 4.67 5.60 -9.18
C PRO A 263 3.21 5.27 -9.42
N TYR A 264 2.41 6.33 -9.60
CA TYR A 264 1.02 6.27 -10.03
C TYR A 264 0.82 7.10 -11.30
N PRO A 265 0.99 6.49 -12.49
CA PRO A 265 0.94 7.23 -13.75
C PRO A 265 -0.48 7.43 -14.30
N ARG A 266 -1.53 6.90 -13.62
CA ARG A 266 -2.90 6.87 -14.14
C ARG A 266 -3.81 7.99 -13.65
N GLY A 267 -3.34 8.84 -12.73
CA GLY A 267 -4.11 9.95 -12.19
C GLY A 267 -4.17 11.16 -13.13
N HIS A 268 -5.03 12.14 -12.80
CA HIS A 268 -5.06 13.44 -13.48
C HIS A 268 -3.69 14.12 -13.51
N LYS A 269 -2.92 13.94 -12.42
CA LYS A 269 -1.52 14.30 -12.30
C LYS A 269 -0.74 13.01 -12.09
N ALA A 270 0.22 12.72 -12.95
CA ALA A 270 1.11 11.58 -12.75
C ALA A 270 1.97 11.81 -11.49
N LEU A 271 2.11 10.76 -10.68
CA LEU A 271 2.92 10.77 -9.47
C LEU A 271 4.10 9.78 -9.59
N PRO A 272 5.27 10.10 -9.01
CA PRO A 272 5.63 11.38 -8.37
C PRO A 272 5.63 12.54 -9.38
N SER A 273 5.55 13.78 -8.88
CA SER A 273 5.44 15.00 -9.69
C SER A 273 6.57 16.00 -9.44
N LEU A 274 6.57 17.13 -10.16
CA LEU A 274 7.54 18.22 -9.92
C LEU A 274 7.46 18.79 -8.49
N GLU A 275 6.28 18.75 -7.86
CA GLU A 275 6.14 19.12 -6.44
C GLU A 275 6.89 18.13 -5.55
N THR A 276 6.91 16.84 -5.91
CA THR A 276 7.68 15.81 -5.21
C THR A 276 9.18 16.05 -5.32
N VAL A 277 9.64 16.48 -6.51
CA VAL A 277 11.05 16.91 -6.71
C VAL A 277 11.39 18.07 -5.78
N ALA A 278 10.53 19.09 -5.71
CA ALA A 278 10.74 20.23 -4.83
C ALA A 278 10.74 19.84 -3.35
N TYR A 279 9.84 18.94 -2.94
CA TYR A 279 9.71 18.47 -1.56
C TYR A 279 10.91 17.63 -1.08
N LEU A 280 11.52 16.86 -1.99
CA LEU A 280 12.70 16.02 -1.73
C LEU A 280 14.00 16.67 -2.24
N HIS A 281 13.99 17.98 -2.49
CA HIS A 281 15.17 18.67 -3.02
C HIS A 281 16.36 18.55 -2.06
N GLY A 282 17.46 17.97 -2.53
CA GLY A 282 18.67 17.74 -1.73
C GLY A 282 18.69 16.42 -0.98
N VAL A 283 17.67 15.57 -1.12
CA VAL A 283 17.69 14.19 -0.63
C VAL A 283 18.45 13.30 -1.61
N GLU A 284 19.55 12.69 -1.16
CA GLU A 284 20.45 11.93 -2.03
C GLU A 284 19.90 10.55 -2.43
N ASN A 285 19.21 9.86 -1.51
CA ASN A 285 18.83 8.46 -1.68
C ASN A 285 17.35 8.28 -2.03
N VAL A 286 16.90 8.82 -3.16
CA VAL A 286 15.52 8.68 -3.64
C VAL A 286 15.41 7.64 -4.76
N TYR A 287 14.60 6.61 -4.53
CA TYR A 287 14.39 5.49 -5.46
C TYR A 287 12.94 5.45 -5.97
N VAL A 288 12.76 5.56 -7.29
CA VAL A 288 11.45 5.47 -7.94
C VAL A 288 11.24 4.08 -8.55
N LEU A 289 10.30 3.31 -8.01
CA LEU A 289 9.99 1.91 -8.34
C LEU A 289 9.02 1.80 -9.52
N ALA A 290 9.46 2.22 -10.70
CA ALA A 290 8.58 2.35 -11.87
C ALA A 290 8.16 1.01 -12.51
N GLY A 291 8.97 -0.04 -12.36
CA GLY A 291 8.78 -1.28 -13.11
C GLY A 291 8.85 -1.09 -14.62
N GLN A 292 8.74 -2.19 -15.38
CA GLN A 292 8.87 -2.15 -16.83
C GLN A 292 7.98 -3.20 -17.51
N LYS A 293 7.28 -2.78 -18.57
CA LYS A 293 6.71 -3.71 -19.56
C LYS A 293 7.86 -4.39 -20.31
N VAL A 294 7.97 -5.71 -20.17
CA VAL A 294 8.91 -6.51 -20.96
C VAL A 294 8.32 -6.64 -22.37
N LYS A 295 9.07 -6.21 -23.39
CA LYS A 295 8.67 -6.38 -24.79
C LYS A 295 8.55 -7.88 -25.11
N THR A 296 7.37 -8.33 -25.53
CA THR A 296 7.20 -9.71 -26.00
C THR A 296 7.78 -9.84 -27.42
N PRO A 297 8.63 -10.85 -27.70
CA PRO A 297 9.13 -11.09 -29.05
C PRO A 297 7.96 -11.34 -30.03
N ARG A 298 8.03 -10.75 -31.24
CA ARG A 298 6.99 -10.83 -32.29
C ARG A 298 6.50 -12.26 -32.59
N ASN A 299 7.34 -13.27 -32.35
CA ASN A 299 7.10 -14.67 -32.73
C ASN A 299 6.16 -15.42 -31.76
N GLN A 300 5.71 -14.82 -30.65
CA GLN A 300 4.80 -15.47 -29.68
C GLN A 300 3.31 -15.20 -29.91
N ARG A 301 2.94 -14.47 -30.97
CA ARG A 301 1.53 -14.28 -31.35
C ARG A 301 0.95 -15.61 -31.85
N MET A 302 0.11 -16.25 -31.03
CA MET A 302 -0.61 -17.45 -31.45
C MET A 302 -1.89 -17.06 -32.21
N ARG A 303 -2.04 -17.56 -33.44
CA ARG A 303 -3.32 -17.53 -34.14
C ARG A 303 -4.10 -18.80 -33.78
N ARG A 304 -5.18 -18.66 -33.02
CA ARG A 304 -6.25 -19.66 -32.93
C ARG A 304 -7.51 -19.02 -33.48
N SER A 305 -8.14 -19.67 -34.46
CA SER A 305 -9.47 -19.32 -35.01
C SER A 305 -9.69 -17.81 -35.17
N SER A 306 -9.15 -17.23 -36.25
CA SER A 306 -9.35 -15.84 -36.72
C SER A 306 -9.07 -14.68 -35.73
N LEU A 307 -8.76 -14.95 -34.46
CA LEU A 307 -8.39 -13.98 -33.43
C LEU A 307 -6.88 -14.05 -33.16
N VAL A 308 -6.22 -12.90 -33.24
CA VAL A 308 -4.85 -12.74 -32.75
C VAL A 308 -4.96 -12.51 -31.25
N ILE A 309 -4.62 -13.52 -30.44
CA ILE A 309 -4.46 -13.33 -29.00
C ILE A 309 -3.04 -12.83 -28.80
N ASP A 310 -2.90 -11.54 -28.47
CA ASP A 310 -1.61 -11.01 -28.06
C ASP A 310 -1.23 -11.66 -26.72
N PRO A 311 -0.05 -12.31 -26.60
CA PRO A 311 0.44 -12.77 -25.31
C PRO A 311 0.51 -11.58 -24.37
N VAL A 312 -0.10 -11.72 -23.19
CA VAL A 312 -0.07 -10.69 -22.14
C VAL A 312 1.40 -10.29 -21.92
N PRO A 313 1.79 -9.03 -22.16
CA PRO A 313 3.19 -8.63 -22.04
C PRO A 313 3.67 -8.91 -20.62
N LYS A 314 4.80 -9.61 -20.48
CA LYS A 314 5.40 -9.86 -19.17
C LYS A 314 5.69 -8.50 -18.53
N TYR A 315 5.24 -8.28 -17.30
CA TYR A 315 5.57 -7.08 -16.53
C TYR A 315 6.58 -7.45 -15.43
N ARG A 316 7.59 -6.60 -15.22
CA ARG A 316 8.51 -6.73 -14.08
C ARG A 316 8.35 -5.51 -13.18
N PRO A 317 8.00 -5.68 -11.89
CA PRO A 317 7.90 -4.55 -10.98
C PRO A 317 9.29 -3.99 -10.64
N GLY A 318 9.33 -2.71 -10.27
CA GLY A 318 10.45 -2.14 -9.54
C GLY A 318 10.48 -2.73 -8.14
N VAL A 319 11.68 -3.02 -7.64
CA VAL A 319 11.86 -3.64 -6.33
C VAL A 319 12.97 -2.92 -5.57
N LEU A 320 12.70 -2.58 -4.31
CA LEU A 320 13.71 -2.11 -3.36
C LEU A 320 13.78 -3.11 -2.22
N ASP A 321 14.92 -3.78 -2.10
CA ASP A 321 15.24 -4.69 -1.02
C ASP A 321 16.05 -3.94 0.02
N PHE A 322 15.66 -4.07 1.28
CA PHE A 322 16.29 -3.41 2.41
C PHE A 322 16.60 -4.43 3.51
N MET A 323 17.86 -4.43 3.95
CA MET A 323 18.34 -5.26 5.05
C MET A 323 19.43 -4.52 5.82
N ASP A 324 19.20 -4.25 7.11
CA ASP A 324 20.17 -3.63 8.01
C ASP A 324 20.80 -2.30 7.55
N GLY A 325 20.07 -1.50 6.76
CA GLY A 325 20.56 -0.23 6.21
C GLY A 325 21.18 -0.35 4.82
N GLN A 326 21.31 -1.57 4.30
CA GLN A 326 21.74 -1.82 2.92
C GLN A 326 20.53 -1.88 1.99
N VAL A 327 20.69 -1.35 0.78
CA VAL A 327 19.67 -1.34 -0.27
C VAL A 327 20.17 -2.08 -1.50
N ASP A 328 19.35 -2.99 -2.04
CA ASP A 328 19.48 -3.50 -3.41
C ASP A 328 18.22 -3.11 -4.20
N ALA A 329 18.38 -2.25 -5.20
CA ALA A 329 17.30 -1.67 -5.97
C ALA A 329 17.34 -2.17 -7.42
N LYS A 330 16.23 -2.70 -7.92
CA LYS A 330 16.08 -3.26 -9.27
C LYS A 330 14.94 -2.57 -10.00
N LEU A 331 15.19 -2.18 -11.26
CA LEU A 331 14.24 -1.42 -12.08
C LEU A 331 13.75 -0.15 -11.36
N CYS A 332 14.71 0.55 -10.77
CA CYS A 332 14.53 1.83 -10.09
C CYS A 332 15.22 2.94 -10.88
N GLU A 333 14.64 4.13 -10.83
CA GLU A 333 15.22 5.36 -11.40
C GLU A 333 15.40 6.41 -10.28
N GLY A 334 16.37 7.31 -10.44
CA GLY A 334 16.43 8.52 -9.62
C GLY A 334 15.25 9.43 -9.93
N LEU A 335 14.79 10.21 -8.94
CA LEU A 335 13.56 11.00 -9.06
C LEU A 335 13.58 11.98 -10.24
N GLU A 336 14.64 12.77 -10.41
CA GLU A 336 14.74 13.72 -11.52
C GLU A 336 14.76 13.03 -12.89
N SER A 337 15.54 11.95 -13.01
CA SER A 337 15.61 11.13 -14.24
C SER A 337 14.25 10.55 -14.60
N TYR A 338 13.48 10.07 -13.61
CA TYR A 338 12.14 9.55 -13.80
C TYR A 338 11.18 10.62 -14.35
N ILE A 339 11.20 11.84 -13.80
CA ILE A 339 10.34 12.94 -14.28
C ILE A 339 10.73 13.37 -15.69
N GLN A 340 12.02 13.47 -16.00
CA GLN A 340 12.51 13.84 -17.33
C GLN A 340 12.10 12.82 -18.41
N SER A 341 12.19 11.51 -18.11
CA SER A 341 11.82 10.45 -19.05
C SER A 341 10.33 10.44 -19.42
N ARG A 342 9.48 11.01 -18.56
CA ARG A 342 8.02 11.09 -18.74
C ARG A 342 7.52 12.44 -19.25
N SER A 343 8.29 13.51 -19.09
CA SER A 343 7.98 14.82 -19.68
C SER A 343 8.30 14.89 -21.18
N SER A 344 9.07 13.92 -21.69
CA SER A 344 9.57 13.86 -23.07
C SER A 344 8.75 12.98 -24.02
N ASN A 345 7.62 12.42 -23.56
CA ASN A 345 6.71 11.54 -24.31
C ASN A 345 5.30 12.13 -24.36
#